data_AF-A0A936JGN2-F1
#
_entry.id   AF-A0A936JGN2-F1
#
_cell.length_a   1.000
_cell.length_b   1.000
_cell.length_c   1.000
_cell.angle_alpha   90.00
_cell.angle_beta   90.00
_cell.angle_gamma   90.00
#
_symmetry.space_group_name_H-M   'P 1'
#
loop_
_entity.id
_entity.type
_entity.pdbx_description
1 polymer ?
#
loop_
_entity_poly.entity_id
_entity_poly.type
_entity_poly.pdbx_seq_one_letter_code
_entity_poly.pdbx_strand_id
1 'polypeptide(L)' 'MKIIPFGKLADILENNVVFVDHILDTDGLRHALEIQFPQISHIQYLVAVNRKIVTENTLISSDATIALLPPFSGG' A
#
# COMPACT_ATOMS: atom_id res chain seq x y z
N MET A 1 8.70 6.41 6.15
CA MET A 1 7.46 5.65 5.96
C MET A 1 7.83 4.23 5.56
N LYS A 2 7.13 3.21 6.07
CA LYS A 2 7.42 1.81 5.72
C LYS A 2 6.21 1.19 5.05
N ILE A 3 6.38 0.63 3.85
CA ILE A 3 5.33 -0.09 3.12
C ILE A 3 5.60 -1.59 3.24
N ILE A 4 4.59 -2.34 3.64
CA ILE A 4 4.65 -3.79 3.85
C ILE A 4 3.55 -4.43 3.02
N PRO A 5 3.88 -5.01 1.85
CA PRO A 5 2.92 -5.79 1.08
C PRO A 5 2.72 -7.18 1.69
N PHE A 6 1.50 -7.72 1.58
CA PHE A 6 1.13 -9.05 2.05
C PHE A 6 0.56 -9.94 0.94
N GLY A 7 0.77 -11.25 1.07
CA GLY A 7 0.24 -12.25 0.13
C GLY A 7 0.67 -11.99 -1.30
N LYS A 8 -0.26 -12.09 -2.25
CA LYS A 8 0.00 -11.87 -3.68
C LYS A 8 0.58 -10.49 -4.00
N LEU A 9 0.32 -9.47 -3.18
CA LEU A 9 0.93 -8.15 -3.36
C LEU A 9 2.43 -8.20 -3.09
N ALA A 10 2.90 -9.01 -2.14
CA ALA A 10 4.32 -9.14 -1.87
C ALA A 10 5.07 -9.78 -3.04
N ASP A 11 4.47 -10.78 -3.70
CA ASP A 11 4.99 -11.36 -4.95
C ASP A 11 5.06 -10.33 -6.08
N ILE A 12 4.00 -9.53 -6.23
CA ILE A 12 3.88 -8.51 -7.30
C ILE A 12 4.86 -7.35 -7.10
N LEU A 13 5.11 -6.99 -5.85
CA LEU A 13 6.09 -5.99 -5.48
C LEU A 13 7.50 -6.61 -5.35
N GLU A 14 7.66 -7.89 -5.70
CA GLU A 14 8.92 -8.66 -5.64
C GLU A 14 9.66 -8.56 -4.30
N ASN A 15 8.92 -8.43 -3.19
CA ASN A 15 9.47 -8.12 -1.85
C ASN A 15 10.39 -6.88 -1.82
N ASN A 16 10.33 -6.00 -2.83
CA ASN A 16 11.12 -4.79 -2.86
C ASN A 16 10.52 -3.75 -1.92
N VAL A 17 11.40 -3.06 -1.20
CA VAL A 17 11.02 -1.89 -0.41
C VAL A 17 10.64 -0.80 -1.39
N VAL A 18 9.35 -0.50 -1.48
CA VAL A 18 8.85 0.61 -2.29
C VAL A 18 9.22 1.91 -1.58
N PHE A 19 10.19 2.63 -2.14
CA PHE A 19 10.51 3.99 -1.72
C PHE A 19 9.66 4.94 -2.54
N VAL A 20 8.73 5.61 -1.86
CA VAL A 20 7.91 6.63 -2.48
C VAL A 20 8.19 7.96 -1.81
N ASP A 21 8.79 8.87 -2.58
CA ASP A 21 9.11 10.21 -2.11
C ASP A 21 7.86 11.11 -2.12
N HIS A 22 7.79 12.03 -1.16
CA HIS A 22 6.76 13.08 -1.05
C HIS A 22 5.31 12.61 -0.99
N ILE A 23 5.04 11.51 -0.28
CA ILE A 23 3.67 11.03 -0.09
C ILE A 23 3.10 11.58 1.21
N LEU A 24 2.00 12.33 1.08
CA LEU A 24 1.28 12.96 2.19
C LEU A 24 0.02 12.18 2.57
N ASP A 25 -0.51 11.35 1.67
CA ASP A 25 -1.82 10.73 1.80
C ASP A 25 -1.90 9.40 1.04
N THR A 26 -2.91 8.60 1.40
CA THR A 26 -3.11 7.27 0.81
C THR A 26 -3.46 7.31 -0.68
N ASP A 27 -4.09 8.37 -1.18
CA ASP A 27 -4.44 8.42 -2.60
C ASP A 27 -3.20 8.72 -3.46
N GLY A 28 -2.34 9.63 -2.99
CA GLY A 28 -0.99 9.81 -3.56
C GLY A 28 -0.18 8.51 -3.55
N LEU A 29 -0.27 7.73 -2.46
CA LEU A 29 0.38 6.42 -2.37
C LEU A 29 -0.11 5.45 -3.44
N ARG A 30 -1.43 5.35 -3.62
CA ARG A 30 -2.04 4.48 -4.62
C ARG A 30 -1.60 4.87 -6.03
N HIS A 31 -1.64 6.15 -6.37
CA HIS A 31 -1.16 6.64 -7.66
C HIS A 31 0.31 6.30 -7.91
N ALA A 32 1.19 6.52 -6.93
CA ALA A 32 2.60 6.21 -7.10
C ALA A 32 2.86 4.72 -7.25
N LEU A 33 2.15 3.87 -6.49
CA LEU A 33 2.20 2.43 -6.64
C LEU A 33 1.69 1.97 -8.00
N GLU A 34 0.64 2.60 -8.54
CA GLU A 34 0.10 2.28 -9.88
C GLU A 34 1.05 2.69 -11.00
N ILE A 35 1.77 3.81 -10.84
CA ILE A 35 2.80 4.23 -11.80
C ILE A 35 3.99 3.25 -11.80
N GLN A 36 4.43 2.83 -10.61
CA GLN A 36 5.60 1.95 -10.48
C GLN A 36 5.26 0.48 -10.77
N PHE A 37 4.05 0.04 -10.43
CA PHE A 37 3.54 -1.31 -10.60
C PHE A 37 2.15 -1.25 -11.24
N PRO A 38 2.03 -1.04 -12.56
CA PRO A 38 0.72 -0.94 -13.24
C PRO A 38 -0.17 -2.18 -13.07
N GLN A 39 0.44 -3.32 -12.76
CA GLN A 39 -0.24 -4.56 -12.37
C GLN A 39 -1.08 -4.43 -11.08
N ILE A 40 -0.76 -3.51 -10.17
CA ILE A 40 -1.51 -3.30 -8.92
C ILE A 40 -2.87 -2.64 -9.15
N SER A 41 -3.02 -1.85 -10.23
CA SER A 41 -4.28 -1.14 -10.55
C SER A 41 -5.42 -2.12 -10.85
N HIS A 42 -5.10 -3.32 -11.33
CA HIS A 42 -6.08 -4.37 -11.63
C HIS A 42 -6.42 -5.27 -10.43
N ILE A 43 -5.85 -5.00 -9.25
CA ILE A 43 -5.98 -5.84 -8.07
C ILE A 43 -6.72 -5.07 -7.00
N GLN A 44 -7.77 -5.68 -6.46
CA GLN A 44 -8.40 -5.15 -5.26
C GLN A 44 -7.47 -5.43 -4.07
N TYR A 45 -7.19 -4.41 -3.28
CA TYR A 45 -6.45 -4.52 -2.03
C TYR A 45 -6.95 -3.47 -1.04
N LEU A 46 -6.70 -3.73 0.24
CA LEU A 46 -6.96 -2.83 1.34
C LEU A 46 -5.65 -2.15 1.75
N VAL A 47 -5.75 -0.89 2.14
CA VAL A 47 -4.64 -0.15 2.73
C VAL A 47 -4.88 -0.06 4.22
N ALA A 48 -3.87 -0.42 5.02
CA ALA A 48 -3.89 -0.20 6.45
C ALA A 48 -2.77 0.75 6.86
N VAL A 49 -3.14 1.87 7.48
CA VAL A 49 -2.23 2.88 8.02
C VAL A 49 -2.13 2.66 9.52
N ASN A 50 -0.93 2.42 10.04
CA ASN A 50 -0.70 2.17 11.47
C ASN A 50 -1.64 1.09 12.05
N ARG A 51 -1.77 -0.03 11.34
CA ARG A 51 -2.61 -1.19 11.71
C ARG A 51 -4.13 -0.93 11.67
N LYS A 52 -4.57 0.21 11.11
CA LYS A 52 -5.98 0.51 10.88
C LYS A 52 -6.28 0.49 9.39
N ILE A 53 -7.25 -0.30 8.97
CA ILE A 53 -7.74 -0.29 7.59
C ILE A 53 -8.39 1.06 7.33
N VAL A 54 -8.00 1.71 6.24
CA VAL A 54 -8.57 2.97 5.79
C VAL A 54 -9.27 2.74 4.46
N THR A 55 -10.51 3.20 4.38
CA THR A 55 -11.36 3.08 3.18
C THR A 55 -11.49 4.42 2.45
N GLU A 56 -11.07 5.50 3.09
CA GLU A 56 -11.10 6.85 2.56
C GLU A 56 -9.69 7.44 2.53
N ASN A 57 -9.51 8.50 1.75
CA ASN A 57 -8.21 9.15 1.66
C ASN A 57 -7.78 9.68 3.05
N THR A 58 -6.66 9.17 3.53
CA THR A 58 -6.14 9.47 4.87
C THR A 58 -4.72 10.01 4.75
N LEU A 59 -4.43 11.08 5.50
CA LEU A 59 -3.07 11.61 5.61
C LEU A 59 -2.13 10.56 6.22
N ILE A 60 -0.98 10.39 5.60
CA ILE A 60 0.06 9.48 6.06
C ILE A 60 1.18 10.29 6.69
N SER A 61 1.49 10.01 7.95
CA SER A 61 2.66 10.58 8.62
C SER A 61 3.95 9.96 8.10
N SER A 62 5.05 10.72 8.16
CA SER A 62 6.38 10.28 7.72
C SER A 62 6.84 8.98 8.41
N ASP A 63 6.44 8.75 9.66
CA ASP A 63 6.76 7.56 10.46
C ASP A 63 5.70 6.45 10.38
N ALA A 64 4.68 6.62 9.55
CA ALA A 64 3.60 5.65 9.45
C ALA A 64 4.10 4.33 8.83
N THR A 65 3.50 3.24 9.31
CA THR A 65 3.60 1.93 8.69
C THR A 65 2.35 1.67 7.86
N ILE A 66 2.54 1.46 6.57
CA ILE A 66 1.50 1.11 5.62
C ILE A 66 1.56 -0.38 5.33
N ALA A 67 0.44 -1.08 5.46
CA ALA A 67 0.29 -2.45 5.01
C ALA A 67 -0.66 -2.50 3.80
N LEU A 68 -0.25 -3.23 2.76
CA LEU A 68 -1.09 -3.52 1.60
C LEU A 68 -1.60 -4.96 1.73
N LEU A 69 -2.91 -5.12 1.89
CA LEU A 69 -3.54 -6.39 2.24
C LEU A 69 -4.44 -6.86 1.09
N PRO A 70 -4.37 -8.12 0.67
CA PRO A 70 -5.38 -8.67 -0.24
C PRO A 70 -6.75 -8.78 0.46
N PRO A 71 -7.87 -8.69 -0.28
CA PRO A 71 -9.24 -8.62 0.23
C PRO A 71 -9.65 -9.83 1.08
N PHE A 72 -8.95 -10.94 0.93
CA PHE A 72 -9.09 -12.14 1.76
C PHE A 72 -7.73 -12.48 2.37
N SER A 73 -7.49 -12.00 3.59
CA SER A 73 -6.38 -12.45 4.42
C SER A 73 -6.86 -13.37 5.57
N GLY A 74 -8.09 -13.88 5.46
CA GLY A 74 -8.74 -14.69 6.47
C GLY A 74 -8.38 -16.17 6.35
N GLY A 75 -7.59 -16.62 7.32
CA GLY A 75 -7.59 -17.98 7.85
C GLY A 75 -7.95 -17.90 9.33
#